data_AF-A0A1W1HD75-F1
#
_entry.id   AF-A0A1W1HD75-F1
#
_cell.length_a   1.000
_cell.length_b   1.000
_cell.length_c   1.000
_cell.angle_alpha   90.00
_cell.angle_beta   90.00
_cell.angle_gamma   90.00
#
_symmetry.space_group_name_H-M   'P 1'
#
loop_
_entity.id
_entity.type
_entity.pdbx_description
1 polymer ?
#
loop_
_entity_poly.entity_id
_entity_poly.type
_entity_poly.pdbx_seq_one_letter_code
_entity_poly.pdbx_strand_id
1 'polypeptide(L)'
;MLNNRISFVKADSEQVLDVIIAKSNFTLYKTKEVATGIDVHQDFLNKKGATKLSNQIPIGAGIFNLSNEEKDNLDLTEKETELIKPFYSTNQLTRYFGNSINDTWVIYTDSSFKNPLTIKPYPNIKRHLDRFSNVITSDNKPYGLHRARNEYFFKGEKIISLRKCPQRPTFTFTDFDCYVSQTFFIIKTNRINQKYLTALFNSELIAFWLRNKGKMQGKAYQVDKGPILEIPIYKPDNHLQLLFSNVVDCILFAKETNLEKDTKNFESVIDCMVFNLYVPDHMKKRKIDILQFVEKDIEEVMQGKEFETLTDTQKEQVITELHNRWSDPDSEIVKRMNSFSEKSPEILKPIIEG
;
A
#
# COMPACT_ATOMS: atom_id res chain seq x y z
N MET A 1 -1.53 -30.93 6.78
CA MET A 1 -1.68 -31.41 5.39
C MET A 1 -1.67 -30.20 4.47
N LEU A 2 -0.56 -30.02 3.75
CA LEU A 2 -0.41 -28.95 2.78
C LEU A 2 -1.30 -29.25 1.58
N ASN A 3 -2.26 -28.37 1.30
CA ASN A 3 -2.95 -28.36 0.02
C ASN A 3 -1.92 -27.92 -1.03
N ASN A 4 -1.24 -28.88 -1.65
CA ASN A 4 -0.37 -28.64 -2.79
C ASN A 4 -1.22 -28.10 -3.93
N ARG A 5 -1.31 -26.76 -4.03
CA ARG A 5 -1.67 -26.11 -5.28
C ARG A 5 -0.60 -26.51 -6.29
N ILE A 6 -0.97 -27.34 -7.25
CA ILE A 6 -0.14 -27.61 -8.43
C ILE A 6 -0.11 -26.30 -9.21
N SER A 7 0.85 -25.42 -8.93
CA SER A 7 1.22 -24.36 -9.85
C SER A 7 2.27 -24.92 -10.79
N PHE A 8 2.02 -24.81 -12.10
CA PHE A 8 3.00 -25.10 -13.14
C PHE A 8 4.06 -23.98 -13.13
N VAL A 9 4.87 -23.95 -12.08
CA VAL A 9 6.04 -23.07 -12.01
C VAL A 9 7.12 -23.73 -12.87
N LYS A 10 7.74 -22.96 -13.77
CA LYS A 10 8.89 -23.47 -14.55
C LYS A 10 10.02 -23.84 -13.58
N ALA A 11 10.78 -24.89 -13.87
CA ALA A 11 11.85 -25.37 -12.99
C ALA A 11 12.83 -24.25 -12.56
N ASP A 12 13.21 -23.37 -13.51
CA ASP A 12 14.08 -22.22 -13.22
C ASP A 12 13.47 -21.24 -12.22
N SER A 13 12.15 -21.05 -12.26
CA SER A 13 11.45 -20.19 -11.31
C SER A 13 11.36 -20.83 -9.93
N GLU A 14 11.34 -22.15 -9.82
CA GLU A 14 11.27 -22.85 -8.53
C GLU A 14 12.56 -22.66 -7.71
N GLN A 15 13.73 -22.78 -8.35
CA GLN A 15 15.01 -22.52 -7.70
C GLN A 15 15.10 -21.09 -7.15
N VAL A 16 14.65 -20.08 -7.92
CA VAL A 16 14.64 -18.69 -7.45
C VAL A 16 13.70 -18.51 -6.25
N LEU A 17 12.53 -19.14 -6.27
CA LEU A 17 11.56 -19.05 -5.17
C LEU A 17 12.10 -19.68 -3.88
N ASP A 18 12.84 -20.79 -3.98
CA ASP A 18 13.48 -21.42 -2.83
C ASP A 18 14.56 -20.53 -2.20
N VAL A 19 15.37 -19.87 -3.04
CA VAL A 19 16.36 -18.89 -2.57
C VAL A 19 15.69 -17.73 -1.83
N ILE A 20 14.58 -17.21 -2.38
CA ILE A 20 13.82 -16.13 -1.75
C ILE A 20 13.28 -16.58 -0.38
N ILE A 21 12.66 -17.75 -0.31
CA ILE A 21 12.07 -18.29 0.92
C ILE A 21 13.15 -18.56 1.98
N ALA A 22 14.28 -19.15 1.58
CA ALA A 22 15.39 -19.48 2.48
C ALA A 22 15.98 -18.26 3.18
N LYS A 23 15.87 -17.05 2.60
CA LYS A 23 16.33 -15.82 3.23
C LYS A 23 15.38 -15.27 4.30
N SER A 24 14.08 -15.58 4.21
CA SER A 24 13.08 -14.99 5.10
C SER A 24 13.35 -15.30 6.59
N ASN A 25 13.12 -14.32 7.46
CA ASN A 25 13.30 -14.46 8.91
C ASN A 25 12.21 -13.74 9.72
N PHE A 26 11.17 -13.25 9.06
CA PHE A 26 10.10 -12.47 9.68
C PHE A 26 8.73 -12.87 9.12
N THR A 27 7.71 -12.84 9.97
CA THR A 27 6.31 -13.06 9.58
C THR A 27 5.39 -12.06 10.27
N LEU A 28 4.31 -11.70 9.58
CA LEU A 28 3.26 -10.83 10.10
C LEU A 28 2.24 -11.62 10.94
N TYR A 29 1.79 -11.05 12.05
CA TYR A 29 0.71 -11.59 12.86
C TYR A 29 -0.63 -11.39 12.16
N LYS A 30 -1.22 -12.51 11.72
CA LYS A 30 -2.48 -12.58 10.98
C LYS A 30 -3.59 -11.66 11.47
N THR A 31 -3.82 -11.54 12.77
CA THR A 31 -4.95 -10.77 13.31
C THR A 31 -4.56 -9.43 13.91
N LYS A 32 -3.28 -9.23 14.27
CA LYS A 32 -2.79 -8.01 14.92
C LYS A 32 -2.21 -7.01 13.92
N GLU A 33 -1.73 -7.48 12.77
CA GLU A 33 -0.98 -6.63 11.84
C GLU A 33 -1.59 -6.58 10.44
N VAL A 34 -2.51 -7.48 10.08
CA VAL A 34 -3.16 -7.47 8.77
C VAL A 34 -4.68 -7.45 8.90
N ALA A 35 -5.31 -6.41 8.36
CA ALA A 35 -6.76 -6.24 8.33
C ALA A 35 -7.27 -6.03 6.90
N THR A 36 -8.56 -6.26 6.69
CA THR A 36 -9.26 -5.86 5.47
C THR A 36 -9.95 -4.52 5.72
N GLY A 37 -10.20 -3.74 4.67
CA GLY A 37 -10.97 -2.51 4.76
C GLY A 37 -12.44 -2.70 5.15
N ILE A 38 -13.16 -1.58 5.18
CA ILE A 38 -14.57 -1.49 5.53
C ILE A 38 -15.41 -2.23 4.50
N ASP A 39 -16.35 -3.02 4.99
CA ASP A 39 -17.43 -3.55 4.17
C ASP A 39 -18.63 -2.62 4.31
N VAL A 40 -18.75 -1.68 3.38
CA VAL A 40 -19.78 -0.64 3.43
C VAL A 40 -21.14 -1.19 3.01
N HIS A 41 -21.16 -2.20 2.13
CA HIS A 41 -22.35 -2.80 1.49
C HIS A 41 -23.17 -1.83 0.60
N GLN A 42 -23.48 -0.63 1.10
CA GLN A 42 -24.22 0.43 0.42
C GLN A 42 -23.43 1.75 0.53
N ASP A 43 -22.42 1.93 -0.32
CA ASP A 43 -21.61 3.16 -0.38
C ASP A 43 -22.43 4.34 -0.95
N PHE A 44 -22.78 4.25 -2.23
CA PHE A 44 -23.59 5.20 -2.99
C PHE A 44 -24.81 4.50 -3.58
N LEU A 45 -25.89 5.26 -3.83
CA LEU A 45 -27.13 4.73 -4.35
C LEU A 45 -26.96 4.23 -5.80
N ASN A 46 -26.95 2.92 -5.98
CA ASN A 46 -26.93 2.32 -7.31
C ASN A 46 -28.32 2.32 -7.98
N LYS A 47 -28.36 2.00 -9.29
CA LYS A 47 -29.60 1.95 -10.10
C LYS A 47 -30.69 1.06 -9.49
N LYS A 48 -30.34 -0.11 -8.96
CA LYS A 48 -31.32 -1.04 -8.35
C LYS A 48 -31.89 -0.44 -7.06
N GLY A 49 -31.06 0.21 -6.25
CA GLY A 49 -31.47 0.94 -5.05
C GLY A 49 -32.40 2.10 -5.38
N ALA A 50 -32.05 2.92 -6.38
CA ALA A 50 -32.88 4.04 -6.82
C ALA A 50 -34.28 3.57 -7.25
N THR A 51 -34.38 2.45 -7.98
CA THR A 51 -35.68 1.85 -8.33
C THR A 51 -36.50 1.44 -7.10
N LYS A 52 -35.87 0.87 -6.06
CA LYS A 52 -36.55 0.54 -4.79
C LYS A 52 -37.04 1.77 -4.03
N LEU A 53 -36.45 2.93 -4.27
CA LEU A 53 -36.84 4.23 -3.72
C LEU A 53 -37.71 5.03 -4.71
N SER A 54 -38.36 4.36 -5.67
CA SER A 54 -39.23 4.97 -6.67
C SER A 54 -38.56 6.11 -7.46
N ASN A 55 -37.24 6.07 -7.61
CA ASN A 55 -36.39 7.09 -8.24
C ASN A 55 -36.54 8.50 -7.63
N GLN A 56 -36.96 8.61 -6.37
CA GLN A 56 -37.05 9.89 -5.65
C GLN A 56 -35.68 10.47 -5.29
N ILE A 57 -34.65 9.62 -5.22
CA ILE A 57 -33.27 10.00 -4.92
C ILE A 57 -32.40 9.66 -6.14
N PRO A 58 -31.53 10.57 -6.59
CA PRO A 58 -30.69 10.35 -7.78
C PRO A 58 -29.68 9.21 -7.56
N ILE A 59 -29.39 8.49 -8.64
CA ILE A 59 -28.31 7.50 -8.67
C ILE A 59 -26.98 8.21 -8.38
N GLY A 60 -26.15 7.60 -7.55
CA GLY A 60 -24.88 8.18 -7.09
C GLY A 60 -24.99 8.98 -5.80
N ALA A 61 -26.19 9.24 -5.28
CA ALA A 61 -26.36 9.88 -3.98
C ALA A 61 -25.68 9.06 -2.87
N GLY A 62 -24.95 9.74 -1.99
CA GLY A 62 -24.25 9.15 -0.86
C GLY A 62 -25.19 8.48 0.14
N ILE A 63 -24.89 7.24 0.51
CA ILE A 63 -25.58 6.51 1.57
C ILE A 63 -24.70 6.52 2.82
N PHE A 64 -23.71 5.61 2.86
CA PHE A 64 -22.69 5.59 3.91
C PHE A 64 -21.41 6.29 3.47
N ASN A 65 -21.18 6.45 2.17
CA ASN A 65 -20.15 7.33 1.66
C ASN A 65 -20.77 8.65 1.18
N LEU A 66 -20.04 9.75 1.32
CA LEU A 66 -20.47 11.10 0.99
C LEU A 66 -19.38 11.79 0.16
N SER A 67 -19.78 12.58 -0.84
CA SER A 67 -18.87 13.59 -1.43
C SER A 67 -18.62 14.75 -0.45
N ASN A 68 -17.67 15.64 -0.76
CA ASN A 68 -17.48 16.90 -0.03
C ASN A 68 -18.78 17.72 0.05
N GLU A 69 -19.44 17.92 -1.10
CA GLU A 69 -20.71 18.67 -1.17
C GLU A 69 -21.81 18.01 -0.35
N GLU A 70 -21.95 16.68 -0.42
CA GLU A 70 -22.96 15.98 0.36
C GLU A 70 -22.70 16.08 1.85
N LYS A 71 -21.45 15.94 2.29
CA LYS A 71 -21.05 16.11 3.70
C LYS A 71 -21.38 17.51 4.20
N ASP A 72 -21.01 18.55 3.45
CA ASP A 72 -21.18 19.94 3.87
C ASP A 72 -22.67 20.30 3.96
N ASN A 73 -23.51 19.71 3.10
CA ASN A 73 -24.96 19.90 3.09
C ASN A 73 -25.72 19.12 4.19
N LEU A 74 -25.04 18.32 5.03
CA LEU A 74 -25.70 17.59 6.12
C LEU A 74 -25.93 18.43 7.39
N ASP A 75 -25.35 19.63 7.48
CA ASP A 75 -25.42 20.51 8.66
C ASP A 75 -25.04 19.78 9.97
N LEU A 76 -23.94 19.02 9.92
CA LEU A 76 -23.52 18.17 11.02
C LEU A 76 -23.13 18.97 12.26
N THR A 77 -23.54 18.47 13.42
CA THR A 77 -23.01 18.95 14.71
C THR A 77 -21.56 18.53 14.91
N GLU A 78 -20.85 19.15 15.86
CA GLU A 78 -19.49 18.74 16.23
C GLU A 78 -19.41 17.25 16.58
N LYS A 79 -20.38 16.77 17.38
CA LYS A 79 -20.47 15.36 17.77
C LYS A 79 -20.73 14.43 16.57
N GLU A 80 -21.52 14.86 15.59
CA GLU A 80 -21.75 14.08 14.37
C GLU A 80 -20.52 14.03 13.47
N THR A 81 -19.73 15.09 13.47
CA THR A 81 -18.48 15.16 12.70
C THR A 81 -17.49 14.09 13.17
N GLU A 82 -17.55 13.66 14.44
CA GLU A 82 -16.76 12.54 14.95
C GLU A 82 -17.02 11.22 14.20
N LEU A 83 -18.23 11.02 13.65
CA LEU A 83 -18.57 9.83 12.85
C LEU A 83 -18.14 9.94 11.39
N ILE A 84 -17.71 11.11 10.93
CA ILE A 84 -17.30 11.32 9.54
C ILE A 84 -15.79 11.12 9.41
N LYS A 85 -15.39 10.08 8.70
CA LYS A 85 -13.98 9.72 8.51
C LYS A 85 -13.56 9.91 7.06
N PRO A 86 -12.31 10.35 6.78
CA PRO A 86 -11.83 10.51 5.42
C PRO A 86 -11.72 9.14 4.75
N PHE A 87 -12.24 9.02 3.53
CA PHE A 87 -12.32 7.75 2.80
C PHE A 87 -11.55 7.84 1.50
N TYR A 88 -10.70 6.84 1.25
CA TYR A 88 -9.72 6.85 0.17
C TYR A 88 -9.96 5.71 -0.81
N SER A 89 -9.61 5.98 -2.06
CA SER A 89 -9.69 5.03 -3.16
C SER A 89 -8.38 5.00 -3.95
N THR A 90 -8.37 4.29 -5.08
CA THR A 90 -7.22 4.30 -6.01
C THR A 90 -6.96 5.66 -6.64
N ASN A 91 -7.85 6.64 -6.49
CA ASN A 91 -7.61 8.02 -6.93
C ASN A 91 -6.50 8.69 -6.12
N GLN A 92 -6.43 8.39 -4.81
CA GLN A 92 -5.45 8.96 -3.89
C GLN A 92 -4.33 7.96 -3.53
N LEU A 93 -4.62 6.66 -3.57
CA LEU A 93 -3.72 5.60 -3.13
C LEU A 93 -3.05 4.95 -4.33
N THR A 94 -1.78 5.29 -4.53
CA THR A 94 -0.95 4.79 -5.63
C THR A 94 0.27 4.06 -5.08
N ARG A 95 1.08 3.47 -5.96
CA ARG A 95 2.27 2.74 -5.53
C ARG A 95 3.23 3.67 -4.80
N TYR A 96 3.70 3.25 -3.63
CA TYR A 96 4.41 4.04 -2.62
C TYR A 96 3.59 5.15 -1.96
N PHE A 97 2.93 6.02 -2.73
CA PHE A 97 2.40 7.29 -2.24
C PHE A 97 0.88 7.31 -2.08
N GLY A 98 0.43 7.80 -0.92
CA GLY A 98 -0.96 8.12 -0.63
C GLY A 98 -1.13 9.63 -0.46
N ASN A 99 -1.95 10.25 -1.31
CA ASN A 99 -2.33 11.65 -1.15
C ASN A 99 -3.28 11.80 0.05
N SER A 100 -2.93 12.63 1.02
CA SER A 100 -3.75 12.87 2.22
C SER A 100 -5.04 13.65 1.93
N ILE A 101 -5.11 14.36 0.80
CA ILE A 101 -6.29 15.09 0.36
C ILE A 101 -7.32 14.12 -0.23
N ASN A 102 -8.40 13.87 0.51
CA ASN A 102 -9.54 13.07 0.08
C ASN A 102 -10.68 13.95 -0.49
N ASP A 103 -11.54 13.31 -1.28
CA ASP A 103 -12.78 13.88 -1.83
C ASP A 103 -14.05 13.13 -1.38
N THR A 104 -13.86 12.03 -0.64
CA THR A 104 -14.92 11.12 -0.20
C THR A 104 -14.81 10.91 1.31
N TRP A 105 -15.95 10.78 1.97
CA TRP A 105 -16.06 10.56 3.41
C TRP A 105 -16.92 9.35 3.70
N VAL A 106 -16.69 8.67 4.82
CA VAL A 106 -17.54 7.58 5.29
C VAL A 106 -18.22 7.96 6.60
N ILE A 107 -19.52 7.71 6.69
CA ILE A 107 -20.27 7.71 7.94
C ILE A 107 -19.92 6.42 8.69
N TYR A 108 -18.97 6.53 9.61
CA TYR A 108 -18.35 5.41 10.32
C TYR A 108 -19.16 4.97 11.53
N THR A 109 -20.22 4.19 11.28
CA THR A 109 -21.09 3.62 12.30
C THR A 109 -20.82 2.11 12.46
N ASP A 110 -20.30 1.70 13.62
CA ASP A 110 -19.98 0.30 13.89
C ASP A 110 -21.22 -0.56 14.23
N SER A 111 -21.00 -1.79 14.70
CA SER A 111 -22.08 -2.70 15.07
C SER A 111 -22.96 -2.21 16.22
N SER A 112 -22.51 -1.24 17.03
CA SER A 112 -23.34 -0.67 18.11
C SER A 112 -24.53 0.13 17.57
N PHE A 113 -24.45 0.64 16.34
CA PHE A 113 -25.52 1.35 15.63
C PHE A 113 -26.62 0.42 15.09
N LYS A 114 -26.49 -0.89 15.31
CA LYS A 114 -27.60 -1.83 15.22
C LYS A 114 -28.69 -1.52 16.24
N ASN A 115 -28.32 -0.99 17.41
CA ASN A 115 -29.28 -0.45 18.37
C ASN A 115 -29.75 0.95 17.91
N PRO A 116 -31.04 1.14 17.57
CA PRO A 116 -31.54 2.44 17.10
C PRO A 116 -31.43 3.57 18.13
N LEU A 117 -31.21 3.26 19.40
CA LEU A 117 -30.97 4.28 20.43
C LEU A 117 -29.56 4.90 20.31
N THR A 118 -28.59 4.18 19.74
CA THR A 118 -27.22 4.65 19.55
C THR A 118 -27.15 5.84 18.60
N ILE A 119 -28.02 5.90 17.58
CA ILE A 119 -28.06 7.03 16.64
C ILE A 119 -28.74 8.28 17.24
N LYS A 120 -29.44 8.17 18.38
CA LYS A 120 -30.24 9.28 18.96
C LYS A 120 -29.44 10.60 19.15
N PRO A 121 -28.15 10.57 19.56
CA PRO A 121 -27.34 11.79 19.65
C PRO A 121 -26.91 12.40 18.30
N TYR A 122 -27.25 11.77 17.17
CA TYR A 122 -26.78 12.10 15.82
C TYR A 122 -27.99 12.34 14.87
N PRO A 123 -28.80 13.39 15.12
CA PRO A 123 -30.08 13.59 14.45
C PRO A 123 -29.99 13.85 12.94
N ASN A 124 -28.95 14.53 12.45
CA ASN A 124 -28.75 14.80 11.03
C ASN A 124 -28.28 13.55 10.29
N ILE A 125 -27.35 12.79 10.87
CA ILE A 125 -26.93 11.49 10.32
C ILE A 125 -28.11 10.53 10.28
N LYS A 126 -28.93 10.48 11.35
CA LYS A 126 -30.16 9.70 11.36
C LYS A 126 -31.11 10.11 10.23
N ARG A 127 -31.42 11.40 10.12
CA ARG A 127 -32.30 11.97 9.08
C ARG A 127 -31.79 11.61 7.67
N HIS A 128 -30.49 11.66 7.45
CA HIS A 128 -29.86 11.25 6.20
C HIS A 128 -30.07 9.76 5.91
N LEU A 129 -29.67 8.88 6.83
CA LEU A 129 -29.75 7.42 6.64
C LEU A 129 -31.20 6.90 6.56
N ASP A 130 -32.14 7.54 7.24
CA ASP A 130 -33.56 7.18 7.20
C ASP A 130 -34.14 7.24 5.76
N ARG A 131 -33.64 8.15 4.92
CA ARG A 131 -34.01 8.27 3.49
C ARG A 131 -33.66 7.02 2.69
N PHE A 132 -32.70 6.23 3.17
CA PHE A 132 -32.18 5.02 2.51
C PHE A 132 -32.56 3.73 3.25
N SER A 133 -33.40 3.79 4.29
CA SER A 133 -33.80 2.65 5.12
C SER A 133 -34.27 1.42 4.31
N ASN A 134 -34.98 1.62 3.20
CA ASN A 134 -35.48 0.56 2.33
C ASN A 134 -34.40 -0.12 1.45
N VAL A 135 -33.22 0.50 1.31
CA VAL A 135 -32.11 -0.05 0.51
C VAL A 135 -30.94 -0.54 1.36
N ILE A 136 -30.85 -0.14 2.63
CA ILE A 136 -29.82 -0.61 3.55
C ILE A 136 -30.08 -2.09 3.90
N THR A 137 -29.11 -2.94 3.56
CA THR A 137 -29.14 -4.39 3.81
C THR A 137 -27.97 -4.86 4.67
N SER A 138 -27.32 -3.94 5.38
CA SER A 138 -26.32 -4.27 6.40
C SER A 138 -26.90 -5.23 7.46
N ASP A 139 -26.05 -6.13 7.98
CA ASP A 139 -26.42 -7.01 9.11
C ASP A 139 -26.55 -6.21 10.43
N ASN A 140 -26.00 -4.99 10.43
CA ASN A 140 -26.05 -4.00 11.50
C ASN A 140 -27.04 -2.86 11.20
N LYS A 141 -27.98 -3.08 10.26
CA LYS A 141 -29.11 -2.16 10.06
C LYS A 141 -29.84 -1.90 11.39
N PRO A 142 -30.47 -0.74 11.59
CA PRO A 142 -30.73 0.29 10.57
C PRO A 142 -29.55 1.20 10.22
N TYR A 143 -28.62 1.45 11.15
CA TYR A 143 -27.63 2.54 10.98
C TYR A 143 -26.17 2.10 10.98
N GLY A 144 -25.85 0.83 11.25
CA GLY A 144 -24.47 0.36 11.25
C GLY A 144 -23.98 -0.11 9.88
N LEU A 145 -22.72 0.19 9.57
CA LEU A 145 -21.98 -0.42 8.46
C LEU A 145 -22.01 -1.95 8.54
N HIS A 146 -21.97 -2.64 7.40
CA HIS A 146 -21.97 -4.10 7.42
C HIS A 146 -20.76 -4.63 8.18
N ARG A 147 -19.55 -4.08 7.93
CA ARG A 147 -18.36 -4.30 8.76
C ARG A 147 -17.45 -3.07 8.82
N ALA A 148 -17.52 -2.33 9.92
CA ALA A 148 -16.68 -1.16 10.19
C ALA A 148 -15.18 -1.48 10.44
N ARG A 149 -14.88 -2.71 10.91
CA ARG A 149 -13.52 -3.15 11.31
C ARG A 149 -12.98 -2.39 12.52
N ASN A 150 -11.80 -2.78 13.01
CA ASN A 150 -11.15 -2.09 14.12
C ASN A 150 -10.48 -0.81 13.60
N GLU A 151 -10.93 0.33 14.13
CA GLU A 151 -10.48 1.66 13.75
C GLU A 151 -8.96 1.86 13.89
N TYR A 152 -8.31 1.13 14.79
CA TYR A 152 -6.84 1.13 14.98
C TYR A 152 -6.07 0.95 13.65
N PHE A 153 -6.59 0.12 12.74
CA PHE A 153 -5.92 -0.12 11.47
C PHE A 153 -5.97 1.08 10.54
N PHE A 154 -6.96 1.98 10.64
CA PHE A 154 -7.08 3.11 9.72
C PHE A 154 -6.29 4.34 10.16
N LYS A 155 -5.78 4.37 11.39
CA LYS A 155 -5.11 5.54 11.98
C LYS A 155 -3.60 5.45 11.94
N GLY A 156 -2.93 6.59 11.78
CA GLY A 156 -1.47 6.73 11.80
C GLY A 156 -0.74 5.88 10.75
N GLU A 157 0.56 5.64 10.99
CA GLU A 157 1.45 4.93 10.08
C GLU A 157 0.98 3.51 9.74
N LYS A 158 0.86 3.18 8.46
CA LYS A 158 0.44 1.88 7.93
C LYS A 158 0.75 1.74 6.44
N ILE A 159 0.69 0.52 5.93
CA ILE A 159 0.73 0.21 4.51
C ILE A 159 -0.66 -0.20 4.03
N ILE A 160 -1.17 0.45 2.99
CA ILE A 160 -2.40 0.06 2.29
C ILE A 160 -2.02 -0.81 1.09
N SER A 161 -2.64 -1.98 0.97
CA SER A 161 -2.40 -2.95 -0.11
C SER A 161 -3.64 -3.07 -1.00
N LEU A 162 -3.49 -2.76 -2.28
CA LEU A 162 -4.59 -2.91 -3.25
C LEU A 162 -4.84 -4.39 -3.55
N ARG A 163 -6.08 -4.84 -3.35
CA ARG A 163 -6.44 -6.26 -3.47
C ARG A 163 -6.29 -6.81 -4.88
N LYS A 164 -6.68 -6.05 -5.90
CA LYS A 164 -6.64 -6.47 -7.31
C LYS A 164 -5.77 -5.51 -8.10
N CYS A 165 -4.63 -5.99 -8.58
CA CYS A 165 -3.68 -5.17 -9.30
C CYS A 165 -3.48 -5.70 -10.74
N PRO A 166 -3.94 -5.00 -11.78
CA PRO A 166 -3.85 -5.49 -13.16
C PRO A 166 -2.43 -5.64 -13.69
N GLN A 167 -1.51 -4.78 -13.28
CA GLN A 167 -0.15 -4.69 -13.85
C GLN A 167 0.93 -5.16 -12.87
N ARG A 168 0.94 -4.60 -11.65
CA ARG A 168 1.94 -4.88 -10.60
C ARG A 168 1.33 -4.74 -9.22
N PRO A 169 1.77 -5.52 -8.20
CA PRO A 169 1.35 -5.31 -6.82
C PRO A 169 1.54 -3.86 -6.40
N THR A 170 0.58 -3.32 -5.66
CA THR A 170 0.56 -1.91 -5.25
C THR A 170 0.41 -1.83 -3.75
N PHE A 171 1.47 -1.37 -3.10
CA PHE A 171 1.53 -1.08 -1.67
C PHE A 171 1.80 0.42 -1.49
N THR A 172 1.01 1.04 -0.63
CA THR A 172 1.02 2.49 -0.40
C THR A 172 1.38 2.74 1.05
N PHE A 173 2.41 3.54 1.31
CA PHE A 173 2.68 4.03 2.65
C PHE A 173 1.74 5.21 2.97
N THR A 174 1.25 5.26 4.21
CA THR A 174 0.47 6.38 4.74
C THR A 174 0.78 6.57 6.21
N ASP A 175 0.76 7.81 6.70
CA ASP A 175 0.93 8.20 8.09
C ASP A 175 -0.24 9.03 8.67
N PHE A 176 -1.25 9.30 7.86
CA PHE A 176 -2.50 9.97 8.21
C PHE A 176 -3.69 9.00 8.37
N ASP A 177 -4.82 9.47 8.89
CA ASP A 177 -6.06 8.70 8.96
C ASP A 177 -6.56 8.32 7.54
N CYS A 178 -6.56 7.02 7.21
CA CYS A 178 -6.87 6.54 5.88
C CYS A 178 -7.84 5.35 5.95
N TYR A 179 -9.14 5.64 5.79
CA TYR A 179 -10.20 4.63 5.78
C TYR A 179 -10.44 4.19 4.34
N VAL A 180 -10.55 2.88 4.15
CA VAL A 180 -10.62 2.27 2.82
C VAL A 180 -11.64 1.14 2.80
N SER A 181 -12.17 0.85 1.62
CA SER A 181 -13.09 -0.27 1.42
C SER A 181 -12.36 -1.62 1.43
N GLN A 182 -13.13 -2.72 1.41
CA GLN A 182 -12.64 -4.09 1.22
C GLN A 182 -11.92 -4.36 -0.12
N THR A 183 -11.82 -3.36 -1.01
CA THR A 183 -10.88 -3.37 -2.15
C THR A 183 -9.43 -3.27 -1.70
N PHE A 184 -9.18 -2.99 -0.43
CA PHE A 184 -7.85 -2.88 0.16
C PHE A 184 -7.68 -3.78 1.39
N PHE A 185 -6.42 -4.11 1.66
CA PHE A 185 -5.94 -4.61 2.94
C PHE A 185 -5.05 -3.56 3.59
N ILE A 186 -4.91 -3.66 4.90
CA ILE A 186 -4.08 -2.79 5.72
C ILE A 186 -3.06 -3.65 6.43
N ILE A 187 -1.80 -3.27 6.34
CA ILE A 187 -0.67 -3.86 7.06
C ILE A 187 -0.16 -2.80 8.02
N LYS A 188 -0.14 -3.09 9.32
CA LYS A 188 0.28 -2.16 10.37
C LYS A 188 1.10 -2.90 11.42
N THR A 189 2.38 -2.59 11.52
CA THR A 189 3.31 -3.20 12.48
C THR A 189 4.31 -2.17 12.99
N ASN A 190 4.75 -2.32 14.24
CA ASN A 190 5.84 -1.57 14.84
C ASN A 190 7.10 -2.45 15.05
N ARG A 191 7.10 -3.69 14.55
CA ARG A 191 8.21 -4.64 14.74
C ARG A 191 9.27 -4.55 13.65
N ILE A 192 9.01 -3.79 12.59
CA ILE A 192 9.88 -3.57 11.44
C ILE A 192 9.49 -2.22 10.82
N ASN A 193 10.46 -1.49 10.28
CA ASN A 193 10.21 -0.18 9.68
C ASN A 193 9.21 -0.29 8.50
N GLN A 194 8.15 0.53 8.50
CA GLN A 194 7.11 0.44 7.48
C GLN A 194 7.50 1.01 6.13
N LYS A 195 8.37 2.02 6.08
CA LYS A 195 8.93 2.52 4.81
C LYS A 195 9.81 1.43 4.18
N TYR A 196 10.66 0.76 4.95
CA TYR A 196 11.38 -0.44 4.50
C TYR A 196 10.44 -1.54 3.97
N LEU A 197 9.39 -1.90 4.72
CA LEU A 197 8.42 -2.89 4.24
C LEU A 197 7.72 -2.43 2.95
N THR A 198 7.45 -1.13 2.81
CA THR A 198 6.86 -0.57 1.59
C THR A 198 7.80 -0.73 0.40
N ALA A 199 9.11 -0.48 0.58
CA ALA A 199 10.14 -0.77 -0.44
C ALA A 199 10.16 -2.25 -0.82
N LEU A 200 10.24 -3.13 0.18
CA LEU A 200 10.28 -4.57 -0.04
C LEU A 200 9.04 -5.05 -0.79
N PHE A 201 7.83 -4.72 -0.33
CA PHE A 201 6.59 -5.23 -0.92
C PHE A 201 6.32 -4.72 -2.33
N ASN A 202 6.85 -3.54 -2.67
CA ASN A 202 6.73 -2.98 -4.01
C ASN A 202 7.82 -3.49 -4.97
N SER A 203 8.82 -4.22 -4.49
CA SER A 203 9.94 -4.67 -5.33
C SER A 203 9.57 -5.71 -6.39
N GLU A 204 10.38 -5.79 -7.45
CA GLU A 204 10.30 -6.83 -8.48
C GLU A 204 10.43 -8.23 -7.89
N LEU A 205 11.28 -8.42 -6.87
CA LEU A 205 11.44 -9.71 -6.19
C LEU A 205 10.12 -10.18 -5.55
N ILE A 206 9.41 -9.29 -4.86
CA ILE A 206 8.10 -9.63 -4.27
C ILE A 206 7.01 -9.76 -5.34
N ALA A 207 7.06 -8.97 -6.41
CA ALA A 207 6.15 -9.13 -7.54
C ALA A 207 6.31 -10.50 -8.21
N PHE A 208 7.54 -10.93 -8.47
CA PHE A 208 7.87 -12.26 -8.98
C PHE A 208 7.37 -13.37 -8.04
N TRP A 209 7.59 -13.22 -6.74
CA TRP A 209 7.11 -14.18 -5.74
C TRP A 209 5.57 -14.27 -5.74
N LEU A 210 4.87 -13.13 -5.71
CA LEU A 210 3.40 -13.07 -5.72
C LEU A 210 2.80 -13.66 -7.00
N ARG A 211 3.48 -13.49 -8.15
CA ARG A 211 3.05 -14.05 -9.43
C ARG A 211 3.08 -15.58 -9.42
N ASN A 212 4.08 -16.18 -8.77
CA ASN A 212 4.32 -17.63 -8.81
C ASN A 212 3.71 -18.40 -7.63
N LYS A 213 3.73 -17.83 -6.42
CA LYS A 213 3.25 -18.47 -5.18
C LYS A 213 2.00 -17.82 -4.60
N GLY A 214 1.69 -16.59 -5.01
CA GLY A 214 0.49 -15.88 -4.61
C GLY A 214 -0.78 -16.35 -5.35
N LYS A 215 -1.71 -15.43 -5.54
CA LYS A 215 -2.99 -15.69 -6.22
C LYS A 215 -3.14 -14.73 -7.38
N MET A 216 -3.53 -15.27 -8.54
CA MET A 216 -3.80 -14.50 -9.76
C MET A 216 -5.26 -14.63 -10.16
N GLN A 217 -5.83 -13.58 -10.76
CA GLN A 217 -7.12 -13.60 -11.44
C GLN A 217 -6.91 -13.16 -12.90
N GLY A 218 -6.81 -14.13 -13.80
CA GLY A 218 -6.29 -13.88 -15.15
C GLY A 218 -4.83 -13.40 -15.05
N LYS A 219 -4.53 -12.24 -15.64
CA LYS A 219 -3.20 -11.59 -15.53
C LYS A 219 -3.05 -10.70 -14.30
N ALA A 220 -4.14 -10.39 -13.59
CA ALA A 220 -4.11 -9.48 -12.46
C ALA A 220 -3.68 -10.21 -11.17
N TYR A 221 -2.85 -9.55 -10.36
CA TYR A 221 -2.54 -10.00 -9.01
C TYR A 221 -3.76 -9.90 -8.11
N GLN A 222 -4.01 -10.92 -7.31
CA GLN A 222 -4.98 -10.92 -6.24
C GLN A 222 -4.26 -11.00 -4.89
N VAL A 223 -3.94 -9.83 -4.33
CA VAL A 223 -3.23 -9.64 -3.07
C VAL A 223 -4.23 -9.70 -1.91
N ASP A 224 -4.87 -10.87 -1.76
CA ASP A 224 -5.73 -11.15 -0.60
C ASP A 224 -4.88 -11.27 0.69
N LYS A 225 -5.54 -11.31 1.86
CA LYS A 225 -4.88 -11.51 3.16
C LYS A 225 -3.95 -12.74 3.23
N GLY A 226 -4.32 -13.84 2.57
CA GLY A 226 -3.49 -15.06 2.53
C GLY A 226 -2.13 -14.81 1.88
N PRO A 227 -2.10 -14.41 0.59
CA PRO A 227 -0.88 -14.01 -0.10
C PRO A 227 -0.01 -13.01 0.68
N ILE A 228 -0.59 -11.99 1.32
CA ILE A 228 0.17 -11.02 2.15
C ILE A 228 0.93 -11.71 3.29
N LEU A 229 0.29 -12.66 3.98
CA LEU A 229 0.87 -13.35 5.12
C LEU A 229 1.94 -14.38 4.73
N GLU A 230 1.96 -14.78 3.45
CA GLU A 230 2.89 -15.75 2.90
C GLU A 230 4.12 -15.08 2.27
N ILE A 231 4.13 -13.75 2.11
CA ILE A 231 5.28 -13.01 1.57
C ILE A 231 6.53 -13.35 2.41
N PRO A 232 7.64 -13.78 1.78
CA PRO A 232 8.87 -14.16 2.47
C PRO A 232 9.62 -12.90 2.90
N ILE A 233 9.36 -12.40 4.11
CA ILE A 233 9.95 -11.15 4.61
C ILE A 233 11.31 -11.43 5.25
N TYR A 234 12.33 -10.70 4.81
CA TYR A 234 13.59 -10.57 5.53
C TYR A 234 13.59 -9.26 6.33
N LYS A 235 13.92 -9.33 7.61
CA LYS A 235 14.16 -8.21 8.50
C LYS A 235 15.67 -8.05 8.69
N PRO A 236 16.32 -7.07 8.03
CA PRO A 236 17.71 -6.76 8.26
C PRO A 236 17.88 -5.94 9.56
N ASP A 237 19.12 -5.57 9.89
CA ASP A 237 19.38 -4.63 10.97
C ASP A 237 18.75 -3.23 10.71
N ASN A 238 18.77 -2.37 11.72
CA ASN A 238 18.14 -1.05 11.66
C ASN A 238 18.84 -0.11 10.68
N HIS A 239 20.16 -0.25 10.52
CA HIS A 239 20.93 0.59 9.60
C HIS A 239 20.46 0.37 8.16
N LEU A 240 20.35 -0.89 7.76
CA LEU A 240 19.88 -1.22 6.42
C LEU A 240 18.40 -0.88 6.23
N GLN A 241 17.54 -1.08 7.25
CA GLN A 241 16.16 -0.59 7.19
C GLN A 241 16.08 0.93 6.96
N LEU A 242 16.96 1.72 7.58
CA LEU A 242 17.03 3.16 7.41
C LEU A 242 17.49 3.54 6.00
N LEU A 243 18.48 2.82 5.44
CA LEU A 243 18.93 3.05 4.06
C LEU A 243 17.78 2.94 3.05
N PHE A 244 16.97 1.90 3.13
CA PHE A 244 15.76 1.77 2.31
C PHE A 244 14.72 2.87 2.59
N SER A 245 14.56 3.24 3.87
CA SER A 245 13.60 4.27 4.27
C SER A 245 13.94 5.62 3.64
N ASN A 246 15.23 5.99 3.62
CA ASN A 246 15.69 7.22 2.98
C ASN A 246 15.35 7.27 1.48
N VAL A 247 15.47 6.15 0.77
CA VAL A 247 15.09 6.07 -0.65
C VAL A 247 13.57 6.18 -0.82
N VAL A 248 12.80 5.56 0.07
CA VAL A 248 11.33 5.70 0.07
C VAL A 248 10.92 7.15 0.36
N ASP A 249 11.59 7.84 1.25
CA ASP A 249 11.30 9.24 1.56
C ASP A 249 11.55 10.16 0.37
N CYS A 250 12.62 9.89 -0.39
CA CYS A 250 12.85 10.55 -1.68
C CYS A 250 11.67 10.32 -2.65
N ILE A 251 11.16 9.09 -2.75
CA ILE A 251 10.00 8.75 -3.61
C ILE A 251 8.74 9.46 -3.14
N LEU A 252 8.46 9.45 -1.83
CA LEU A 252 7.26 10.05 -1.24
C LEU A 252 7.24 11.55 -1.48
N PHE A 253 8.34 12.24 -1.14
CA PHE A 253 8.46 13.68 -1.35
C PHE A 253 8.37 14.05 -2.83
N ALA A 254 9.05 13.30 -3.71
CA ALA A 254 9.00 13.53 -5.16
C ALA A 254 7.57 13.44 -5.72
N LYS A 255 6.77 12.50 -5.24
CA LYS A 255 5.37 12.33 -5.65
C LYS A 255 4.45 13.39 -5.04
N GLU A 256 4.68 13.76 -3.80
CA GLU A 256 3.88 14.78 -3.10
C GLU A 256 3.99 16.15 -3.77
N THR A 257 5.21 16.57 -4.12
CA THR A 257 5.45 17.89 -4.72
C THR A 257 5.39 17.89 -6.25
N ASN A 258 5.04 16.74 -6.87
CA ASN A 258 5.06 16.55 -8.33
C ASN A 258 6.38 16.99 -8.99
N LEU A 259 7.52 16.69 -8.34
CA LEU A 259 8.82 16.88 -8.95
C LEU A 259 8.84 16.19 -10.32
N GLU A 260 9.23 16.90 -11.38
CA GLU A 260 9.30 16.38 -12.76
C GLU A 260 10.32 15.23 -12.96
N LYS A 261 10.85 14.66 -11.88
CA LYS A 261 11.82 13.57 -11.88
C LYS A 261 11.10 12.23 -11.83
N ASP A 262 11.49 11.32 -12.72
CA ASP A 262 10.90 9.99 -12.75
C ASP A 262 11.34 9.21 -11.50
N THR A 263 10.40 8.97 -10.59
CA THR A 263 10.63 8.13 -9.42
C THR A 263 11.04 6.70 -9.76
N LYS A 264 10.83 6.25 -11.01
CA LYS A 264 11.24 4.90 -11.46
C LYS A 264 12.72 4.61 -11.21
N ASN A 265 13.61 5.60 -11.31
CA ASN A 265 15.03 5.34 -11.03
C ASN A 265 15.23 4.89 -9.59
N PHE A 266 14.65 5.63 -8.62
CA PHE A 266 14.65 5.23 -7.21
C PHE A 266 13.98 3.87 -6.99
N GLU A 267 12.89 3.56 -7.70
CA GLU A 267 12.25 2.23 -7.64
C GLU A 267 13.20 1.13 -8.12
N SER A 268 13.88 1.32 -9.26
CA SER A 268 14.86 0.37 -9.78
C SER A 268 16.04 0.19 -8.82
N VAL A 269 16.54 1.26 -8.21
CA VAL A 269 17.59 1.16 -7.18
C VAL A 269 17.10 0.36 -5.98
N ILE A 270 15.86 0.57 -5.51
CA ILE A 270 15.24 -0.27 -4.47
C ILE A 270 15.22 -1.74 -4.90
N ASP A 271 14.81 -2.06 -6.13
CA ASP A 271 14.79 -3.45 -6.62
C ASP A 271 16.17 -4.10 -6.52
N CYS A 272 17.21 -3.36 -6.89
CA CYS A 272 18.59 -3.81 -6.83
C CYS A 272 19.09 -3.97 -5.38
N MET A 273 18.72 -3.04 -4.49
CA MET A 273 18.99 -3.18 -3.06
C MET A 273 18.29 -4.42 -2.49
N VAL A 274 17.05 -4.72 -2.90
CA VAL A 274 16.33 -5.93 -2.49
C VAL A 274 17.02 -7.18 -3.02
N PHE A 275 17.50 -7.21 -4.26
CA PHE A 275 18.30 -8.34 -4.75
C PHE A 275 19.56 -8.54 -3.90
N ASN A 276 20.26 -7.46 -3.55
CA ASN A 276 21.38 -7.49 -2.62
C ASN A 276 21.03 -8.06 -1.24
N LEU A 277 19.82 -7.80 -0.74
CA LEU A 277 19.34 -8.39 0.51
C LEU A 277 19.14 -9.90 0.41
N TYR A 278 18.51 -10.36 -0.67
CA TYR A 278 18.09 -11.76 -0.77
C TYR A 278 19.21 -12.70 -1.20
N VAL A 279 20.15 -12.21 -2.01
CA VAL A 279 21.24 -13.03 -2.56
C VAL A 279 22.63 -12.35 -2.42
N PRO A 280 23.03 -11.94 -1.20
CA PRO A 280 24.23 -11.10 -1.00
C PRO A 280 25.53 -11.75 -1.49
N ASP A 281 25.76 -13.03 -1.18
CA ASP A 281 26.99 -13.73 -1.58
C ASP A 281 27.08 -13.91 -3.09
N HIS A 282 25.93 -14.16 -3.74
CA HIS A 282 25.83 -14.26 -5.19
C HIS A 282 26.15 -12.94 -5.88
N MET A 283 25.58 -11.84 -5.37
CA MET A 283 25.83 -10.48 -5.88
C MET A 283 27.30 -10.10 -5.76
N LYS A 284 27.92 -10.36 -4.59
CA LYS A 284 29.34 -10.09 -4.34
C LYS A 284 30.26 -10.92 -5.23
N LYS A 285 30.04 -12.24 -5.33
CA LYS A 285 30.86 -13.13 -6.17
C LYS A 285 30.87 -12.71 -7.64
N ARG A 286 29.74 -12.17 -8.11
CA ARG A 286 29.55 -11.68 -9.49
C ARG A 286 29.92 -10.21 -9.68
N LYS A 287 30.32 -9.50 -8.61
CA LYS A 287 30.66 -8.08 -8.61
C LYS A 287 29.51 -7.22 -9.17
N ILE A 288 28.30 -7.51 -8.73
CA ILE A 288 27.06 -6.80 -9.11
C ILE A 288 26.32 -6.25 -7.89
N ASP A 289 26.91 -6.33 -6.70
CA ASP A 289 26.35 -5.75 -5.47
C ASP A 289 26.38 -4.22 -5.50
N ILE A 290 25.31 -3.54 -5.08
CA ILE A 290 25.23 -2.07 -5.16
C ILE A 290 25.16 -1.35 -3.80
N LEU A 291 24.88 -2.06 -2.70
CA LEU A 291 24.54 -1.44 -1.41
C LEU A 291 25.57 -0.42 -0.93
N GLN A 292 26.87 -0.75 -1.00
CA GLN A 292 27.94 0.15 -0.57
C GLN A 292 28.01 1.46 -1.38
N PHE A 293 27.58 1.44 -2.64
CA PHE A 293 27.57 2.63 -3.51
C PHE A 293 26.34 3.49 -3.21
N VAL A 294 25.18 2.86 -3.01
CA VAL A 294 23.94 3.56 -2.61
C VAL A 294 24.14 4.25 -1.26
N GLU A 295 24.71 3.54 -0.29
CA GLU A 295 25.02 4.07 1.04
C GLU A 295 25.95 5.27 0.95
N LYS A 296 27.07 5.14 0.24
CA LYS A 296 28.01 6.24 0.00
C LYS A 296 27.34 7.46 -0.64
N ASP A 297 26.53 7.27 -1.68
CA ASP A 297 25.85 8.37 -2.35
C ASP A 297 24.88 9.09 -1.41
N ILE A 298 24.09 8.35 -0.62
CA ILE A 298 23.17 8.94 0.35
C ILE A 298 23.95 9.69 1.44
N GLU A 299 25.02 9.12 1.98
CA GLU A 299 25.84 9.78 3.00
C GLU A 299 26.46 11.09 2.50
N GLU A 300 27.02 11.09 1.29
CA GLU A 300 27.64 12.28 0.69
C GLU A 300 26.62 13.37 0.41
N VAL A 301 25.43 13.01 -0.11
CA VAL A 301 24.39 13.98 -0.49
C VAL A 301 23.64 14.51 0.74
N MET A 302 23.40 13.67 1.75
CA MET A 302 22.71 14.07 2.98
C MET A 302 23.64 14.76 3.99
N GLN A 303 24.96 14.60 3.86
CA GLN A 303 25.98 15.18 4.75
C GLN A 303 25.72 14.86 6.24
N GLY A 304 25.31 13.63 6.52
CA GLY A 304 25.01 13.14 7.88
C GLY A 304 23.69 13.64 8.48
N LYS A 305 22.84 14.34 7.72
CA LYS A 305 21.50 14.73 8.16
C LYS A 305 20.45 13.65 7.84
N GLU A 306 19.40 13.58 8.64
CA GLU A 306 18.23 12.77 8.33
C GLU A 306 17.34 13.50 7.33
N PHE A 307 16.84 12.80 6.31
CA PHE A 307 16.03 13.40 5.24
C PHE A 307 14.83 14.20 5.77
N GLU A 308 14.18 13.71 6.82
CA GLU A 308 13.01 14.36 7.43
C GLU A 308 13.34 15.72 8.08
N THR A 309 14.60 15.94 8.47
CA THR A 309 15.06 17.19 9.09
C THR A 309 15.43 18.27 8.06
N LEU A 310 15.47 17.92 6.78
CA LEU A 310 15.81 18.84 5.70
C LEU A 310 14.64 19.76 5.35
N THR A 311 14.95 20.98 4.90
CA THR A 311 13.95 21.87 4.28
C THR A 311 13.50 21.31 2.93
N ASP A 312 12.33 21.72 2.44
CA ASP A 312 11.82 21.25 1.14
C ASP A 312 12.82 21.51 0.00
N THR A 313 13.47 22.69 -0.03
CA THR A 313 14.54 23.00 -1.00
C THR A 313 15.74 22.05 -0.88
N GLN A 314 16.13 21.68 0.35
CA GLN A 314 17.21 20.71 0.56
C GLN A 314 16.79 19.30 0.12
N LYS A 315 15.56 18.89 0.39
CA LYS A 315 15.00 17.61 -0.08
C LYS A 315 15.00 17.54 -1.60
N GLU A 316 14.56 18.60 -2.29
CA GLU A 316 14.62 18.71 -3.76
C GLU A 316 16.04 18.59 -4.30
N GLN A 317 17.02 19.25 -3.66
CA GLN A 317 18.43 19.18 -4.03
C GLN A 317 18.99 17.77 -3.86
N VAL A 318 18.71 17.12 -2.72
CA VAL A 318 19.09 15.74 -2.45
C VAL A 318 18.55 14.79 -3.50
N ILE A 319 17.25 14.88 -3.78
CA ILE A 319 16.59 14.03 -4.79
C ILE A 319 17.19 14.26 -6.17
N THR A 320 17.45 15.52 -6.53
CA THR A 320 18.03 15.87 -7.84
C THR A 320 19.44 15.29 -7.98
N GLU A 321 20.28 15.44 -6.97
CA GLU A 321 21.66 14.94 -6.96
C GLU A 321 21.71 13.40 -7.00
N LEU A 322 20.92 12.72 -6.16
CA LEU A 322 20.81 11.25 -6.19
C LEU A 322 20.28 10.75 -7.52
N HIS A 323 19.23 11.40 -8.06
CA HIS A 323 18.69 11.05 -9.36
C HIS A 323 19.75 11.18 -10.46
N ASN A 324 20.54 12.26 -10.46
CA ASN A 324 21.62 12.44 -11.44
C ASN A 324 22.67 11.33 -11.33
N ARG A 325 23.16 11.04 -10.11
CA ARG A 325 24.14 9.97 -9.87
C ARG A 325 23.63 8.61 -10.31
N TRP A 326 22.39 8.28 -9.99
CA TRP A 326 21.79 6.98 -10.30
C TRP A 326 21.23 6.89 -11.72
N SER A 327 21.26 7.99 -12.48
CA SER A 327 20.94 8.00 -13.92
C SER A 327 22.20 8.03 -14.79
N ASP A 328 23.36 8.33 -14.21
CA ASP A 328 24.63 8.39 -14.93
C ASP A 328 25.04 6.97 -15.38
N PRO A 329 25.13 6.69 -16.70
CA PRO A 329 25.60 5.42 -17.24
C PRO A 329 27.00 5.03 -16.75
N ASP A 330 27.79 6.00 -16.32
CA ASP A 330 29.14 5.78 -15.81
C ASP A 330 29.20 5.47 -14.31
N SER A 331 28.09 5.63 -13.58
CA SER A 331 28.02 5.27 -12.15
C SER A 331 28.15 3.75 -11.95
N GLU A 332 28.78 3.37 -10.84
CA GLU A 332 28.91 1.95 -10.45
C GLU A 332 27.55 1.27 -10.26
N ILE A 333 26.54 2.02 -9.79
CA ILE A 333 25.17 1.50 -9.61
C ILE A 333 24.59 1.14 -10.98
N VAL A 334 24.55 2.07 -11.95
CA VAL A 334 23.95 1.82 -13.26
C VAL A 334 24.72 0.75 -14.05
N LYS A 335 26.06 0.77 -14.01
CA LYS A 335 26.89 -0.26 -14.64
C LYS A 335 26.56 -1.67 -14.13
N ARG A 336 26.37 -1.81 -12.81
CA ARG A 336 26.03 -3.09 -12.19
C ARG A 336 24.62 -3.52 -12.55
N MET A 337 23.63 -2.63 -12.42
CA MET A 337 22.23 -2.86 -12.77
C MET A 337 22.07 -3.39 -14.19
N ASN A 338 22.71 -2.74 -15.16
CA ASN A 338 22.66 -3.14 -16.57
C ASN A 338 23.29 -4.51 -16.86
N SER A 339 24.12 -5.03 -15.95
CA SER A 339 24.78 -6.33 -16.10
C SER A 339 24.06 -7.49 -15.40
N PHE A 340 22.92 -7.26 -14.74
CA PHE A 340 22.24 -8.28 -13.92
C PHE A 340 21.79 -9.50 -14.72
N SER A 341 21.10 -9.31 -15.85
CA SER A 341 20.62 -10.43 -16.67
C SER A 341 21.77 -11.27 -17.23
N GLU A 342 22.89 -10.63 -17.59
CA GLU A 342 24.07 -11.31 -18.14
C GLU A 342 24.85 -12.06 -17.06
N LYS A 343 25.13 -11.41 -15.93
CA LYS A 343 25.97 -11.97 -14.87
C LYS A 343 25.22 -12.91 -13.93
N SER A 344 23.89 -12.81 -13.88
CA SER A 344 23.03 -13.65 -13.05
C SER A 344 21.84 -14.23 -13.85
N PRO A 345 22.11 -15.05 -14.88
CA PRO A 345 21.07 -15.66 -15.70
C PRO A 345 20.14 -16.62 -14.93
N GLU A 346 20.58 -17.13 -13.77
CA GLU A 346 19.88 -18.16 -12.99
C GLU A 346 19.09 -17.62 -11.80
N ILE A 347 19.35 -16.38 -11.35
CA ILE A 347 18.61 -15.76 -10.23
C ILE A 347 17.89 -14.48 -10.65
N LEU A 348 18.64 -13.46 -11.06
CA LEU A 348 18.06 -12.14 -11.35
C LEU A 348 17.33 -12.10 -12.70
N LYS A 349 17.88 -12.73 -13.74
CA LYS A 349 17.25 -12.71 -15.07
C LYS A 349 15.80 -13.23 -15.06
N PRO A 350 15.47 -14.37 -14.39
CA PRO A 350 14.08 -14.84 -14.29
C PRO A 350 13.15 -13.88 -13.54
N ILE A 351 13.67 -13.07 -12.61
CA ILE A 351 12.88 -12.08 -11.87
C ILE A 351 12.58 -10.86 -12.75
N ILE A 352 13.59 -10.36 -13.46
CA ILE A 352 13.53 -9.11 -14.24
C ILE A 352 12.76 -9.30 -15.56
N GLU A 353 12.96 -10.45 -16.23
CA GLU A 353 12.39 -10.71 -17.57
C GLU A 353 11.12 -11.59 -17.54
N GLY A 354 10.79 -12.16 -16.39
CA GLY A 354 9.60 -13.03 -16.18
C GLY A 354 8.40 -12.26 -15.69
#